data_AF-A0A9D1KAN5-F1
#
_entry.id   AF-A0A9D1KAN5-F1
#
_cell.length_a   1.000
_cell.length_b   1.000
_cell.length_c   1.000
_cell.angle_alpha   90.00
_cell.angle_beta   90.00
_cell.angle_gamma   90.00
#
_symmetry.space_group_name_H-M   'P 1'
#
loop_
_entity.id
_entity.type
_entity.pdbx_description
1 polymer ?
#
loop_
_entity_poly.entity_id
_entity_poly.type
_entity_poly.pdbx_seq_one_letter_code
_entity_poly.pdbx_strand_id
1 'polypeptide(L)'
;MKNIFYHASNKKLDELLPLSNNHGGDGKVCYFTSNRAYALFYIRDMNINHVTCGIDDNGIPVYYEQFPQQLKILYGGRSGYIYTVINHGEIVSGHTKGVWISTQPIKVTSVSFIKNVYEEMITAESSGEIQIIRYEDLSEEKRLQIIEMICNSILKHKYISNDCAKSRFIRENFPEAWNMAKEKMKDH
;
A
#
# COMPACT_ATOMS: atom_id res chain seq x y z
N MET A 1 13.01 -19.66 12.34
CA MET A 1 11.88 -18.80 11.90
C MET A 1 12.30 -17.35 12.07
N LYS A 2 11.90 -16.44 11.16
CA LYS A 2 12.13 -15.00 11.36
C LYS A 2 11.23 -14.55 12.52
N ASN A 3 11.84 -14.15 13.63
CA ASN A 3 11.12 -13.59 14.78
C ASN A 3 11.05 -12.06 14.72
N ILE A 4 11.62 -11.43 13.69
CA ILE A 4 11.63 -9.99 13.53
C ILE A 4 10.56 -9.58 12.53
N PHE A 5 9.73 -8.62 12.93
CA PHE A 5 8.68 -8.03 12.11
C PHE A 5 8.79 -6.50 12.13
N TYR A 6 8.14 -5.90 11.14
CA TYR A 6 8.13 -4.47 10.93
C TYR A 6 6.72 -3.94 10.82
N HIS A 7 6.49 -2.78 11.41
CA HIS A 7 5.33 -1.93 11.20
C HIS A 7 5.82 -0.55 10.75
N ALA A 8 4.98 0.25 10.11
CA ALA A 8 5.31 1.64 9.86
C ALA A 8 4.08 2.54 9.96
N SER A 9 4.33 3.80 10.33
CA SER A 9 3.30 4.81 10.50
C SER A 9 3.82 6.19 10.12
N ASN A 10 2.94 7.04 9.60
CA ASN A 10 3.23 8.45 9.35
C ASN A 10 3.44 9.24 10.65
N LYS A 11 3.01 8.69 11.80
CA LYS A 11 3.11 9.32 13.11
C LYS A 11 4.04 8.52 14.01
N LYS A 12 4.68 9.23 14.95
CA LYS A 12 5.39 8.57 16.04
C LYS A 12 4.35 7.94 16.98
N LEU A 13 4.55 6.68 17.30
CA LEU A 13 3.69 5.86 18.15
C LEU A 13 4.52 5.37 19.32
N ASP A 14 3.94 5.43 20.52
CA ASP A 14 4.58 4.91 21.74
C ASP A 14 4.34 3.39 21.88
N GLU A 15 3.22 2.89 21.33
CA GLU A 15 2.83 1.49 21.33
C GLU A 15 2.11 1.12 20.02
N LEU A 16 2.26 -0.14 19.58
CA LEU A 16 1.58 -0.65 18.39
C LEU A 16 0.30 -1.37 18.78
N LEU A 17 -0.81 -0.63 18.73
CA LEU A 17 -2.14 -1.10 19.12
C LEU A 17 -2.92 -1.67 17.94
N PRO A 18 -3.78 -2.69 18.18
CA PRO A 18 -4.68 -3.23 17.17
C PRO A 18 -5.84 -2.27 16.89
N LEU A 19 -5.65 -1.34 15.95
CA LEU A 19 -6.63 -0.28 15.63
C LEU A 19 -7.19 -0.34 14.21
N SER A 20 -6.55 -1.12 13.31
CA SER A 20 -6.99 -1.26 11.92
C SER A 20 -8.08 -2.31 11.80
N ASN A 21 -9.04 -2.11 10.91
CA ASN A 21 -10.03 -3.16 10.60
C ASN A 21 -9.30 -4.36 10.00
N ASN A 22 -9.68 -5.57 10.44
CA ASN A 22 -9.17 -6.78 9.84
C ASN A 22 -9.75 -6.96 8.42
N HIS A 23 -8.90 -6.89 7.40
CA HIS A 23 -9.31 -7.12 6.01
C HIS A 23 -9.68 -8.59 5.70
N GLY A 24 -9.27 -9.54 6.54
CA GLY A 24 -9.55 -10.97 6.35
C GLY A 24 -10.65 -11.54 7.25
N GLY A 25 -11.35 -10.71 8.02
CA GLY A 25 -12.36 -11.16 8.98
C GLY A 25 -12.83 -10.04 9.89
N ASP A 26 -13.34 -10.39 11.06
CA ASP A 26 -13.86 -9.40 12.01
C ASP A 26 -12.80 -8.87 12.97
N GLY A 27 -13.12 -7.73 13.59
CA GLY A 27 -12.33 -7.15 14.67
C GLY A 27 -11.22 -6.21 14.23
N LYS A 28 -10.36 -5.88 15.20
CA LYS A 28 -9.26 -4.94 15.04
C LYS A 28 -7.91 -5.65 15.14
N VAL A 29 -6.97 -5.23 14.31
CA VAL A 29 -5.61 -5.79 14.24
C VAL A 29 -4.56 -4.70 14.06
N CYS A 30 -3.33 -5.01 14.45
CA CYS A 30 -2.14 -4.29 14.04
C CYS A 30 -1.46 -5.09 12.92
N TYR A 31 -1.10 -4.40 11.83
CA TYR A 31 -0.50 -5.01 10.65
C TYR A 31 1.02 -4.98 10.71
N PHE A 32 1.65 -6.09 10.33
CA PHE A 32 3.09 -6.27 10.30
C PHE A 32 3.53 -6.90 8.99
N THR A 33 4.83 -6.91 8.76
CA THR A 33 5.49 -7.65 7.67
C THR A 33 6.84 -8.15 8.14
N SER A 34 7.32 -9.26 7.59
CA SER A 34 8.66 -9.81 7.88
C SER A 34 9.75 -9.22 6.97
N ASN A 35 9.40 -8.25 6.12
CA ASN A 35 10.29 -7.54 5.22
C ASN A 35 10.28 -6.03 5.51
N ARG A 36 11.44 -5.47 5.88
CA ARG A 36 11.57 -4.04 6.23
C ARG A 36 11.16 -3.13 5.07
N ALA A 37 11.57 -3.47 3.85
CA ALA A 37 11.30 -2.68 2.67
C ALA A 37 9.79 -2.67 2.34
N TYR A 38 9.07 -3.79 2.57
CA TYR A 38 7.61 -3.82 2.46
C TYR A 38 6.94 -2.83 3.44
N ALA A 39 7.49 -2.65 4.64
CA ALA A 39 6.91 -1.76 5.64
C ALA A 39 6.90 -0.28 5.17
N LEU A 40 7.74 0.11 4.21
CA LEU A 40 7.70 1.45 3.61
C LEU A 40 6.34 1.76 2.97
N PHE A 41 5.65 0.77 2.40
CA PHE A 41 4.32 0.94 1.82
C PHE A 41 3.24 1.24 2.88
N TYR A 42 3.54 1.10 4.17
CA TYR A 42 2.64 1.51 5.25
C TYR A 42 2.69 3.02 5.53
N ILE A 43 3.76 3.71 5.13
CA ILE A 43 3.91 5.17 5.27
C ILE A 43 3.24 5.84 4.06
N ARG A 44 1.92 5.95 4.10
CA ARG A 44 1.10 6.39 2.96
C ARG A 44 -0.06 7.29 3.35
N ASP A 45 -0.70 7.91 2.37
CA ASP A 45 -1.95 8.64 2.59
C ASP A 45 -3.10 7.67 2.85
N MET A 46 -3.74 7.79 4.02
CA MET A 46 -4.92 6.96 4.31
C MET A 46 -6.20 7.49 3.66
N ASN A 47 -6.23 8.75 3.20
CA ASN A 47 -7.38 9.30 2.46
C ASN A 47 -7.38 8.88 0.99
N ILE A 48 -6.20 8.59 0.42
CA ILE A 48 -6.07 8.04 -0.93
C ILE A 48 -5.98 6.51 -0.88
N ASN A 49 -5.23 5.93 0.06
CA ASN A 49 -5.08 4.50 0.30
C ASN A 49 -5.02 3.66 -1.00
N HIS A 50 -4.15 4.05 -1.94
CA HIS A 50 -3.90 3.34 -3.20
C HIS A 50 -2.55 2.64 -3.11
N VAL A 51 -2.54 1.33 -2.88
CA VAL A 51 -1.30 0.56 -2.75
C VAL A 51 -1.36 -0.62 -3.69
N THR A 52 -0.35 -0.77 -4.52
CA THR A 52 -0.26 -1.77 -5.59
C THR A 52 0.98 -2.64 -5.39
N CYS A 53 1.20 -3.06 -4.14
CA CYS A 53 2.33 -3.88 -3.71
C CYS A 53 1.88 -5.31 -3.38
N GLY A 54 2.68 -6.29 -3.76
CA GLY A 54 2.57 -7.69 -3.34
C GLY A 54 3.92 -8.25 -2.87
N ILE A 55 3.96 -9.54 -2.53
CA ILE A 55 5.19 -10.31 -2.33
C ILE A 55 5.26 -11.36 -3.45
N ASP A 56 6.39 -11.44 -4.14
CA ASP A 56 6.65 -12.48 -5.14
C ASP A 56 6.91 -13.86 -4.50
N ASP A 57 7.29 -14.86 -5.29
CA ASP A 57 7.59 -16.20 -4.81
C ASP A 57 8.92 -16.32 -4.07
N ASN A 58 9.82 -15.36 -4.26
CA ASN A 58 11.10 -15.28 -3.55
C ASN A 58 11.00 -14.51 -2.22
N GLY A 59 9.84 -13.94 -1.90
CA GLY A 59 9.65 -13.13 -0.69
C GLY A 59 10.04 -11.66 -0.85
N ILE A 60 10.24 -11.20 -2.08
CA ILE A 60 10.60 -9.83 -2.45
C ILE A 60 9.31 -9.01 -2.67
N PRO A 61 9.18 -7.83 -2.05
CA PRO A 61 8.12 -6.87 -2.34
C PRO A 61 8.18 -6.43 -3.80
N VAL A 62 7.05 -6.53 -4.50
CA VAL A 62 6.91 -6.04 -5.88
C VAL A 62 5.84 -4.96 -5.90
N TYR A 63 6.21 -3.78 -6.38
CA TYR A 63 5.33 -2.65 -6.59
C TYR A 63 5.02 -2.48 -8.08
N TYR A 64 3.74 -2.33 -8.42
CA TYR A 64 3.29 -2.14 -9.80
C TYR A 64 2.73 -0.73 -9.97
N GLU A 65 3.40 0.11 -10.74
CA GLU A 65 2.82 1.40 -11.14
C GLU A 65 1.63 1.17 -12.09
N GLN A 66 0.52 1.85 -11.85
CA GLN A 66 -0.70 1.76 -12.67
C GLN A 66 -0.93 3.00 -13.54
N PHE A 67 -0.13 4.03 -13.33
CA PHE A 67 -0.04 5.26 -14.11
C PHE A 67 1.38 5.82 -13.97
N PRO A 68 1.82 6.72 -14.89
CA PRO A 68 3.18 7.26 -14.87
C PRO A 68 3.58 7.88 -13.53
N GLN A 69 4.77 7.53 -13.03
CA GLN A 69 5.35 8.06 -11.78
C GLN A 69 4.48 7.84 -10.53
N GLN A 70 3.60 6.84 -10.52
CA GLN A 70 2.72 6.56 -9.39
C GLN A 70 3.47 6.46 -8.06
N LEU A 71 4.63 5.80 -8.02
CA LEU A 71 5.39 5.64 -6.78
C LEU A 71 5.80 7.00 -6.20
N LYS A 72 6.29 7.90 -7.07
CA LYS A 72 6.71 9.26 -6.67
C LYS A 72 5.52 10.10 -6.23
N ILE A 73 4.38 10.00 -6.90
CA ILE A 73 3.15 10.72 -6.54
C ILE A 73 2.63 10.26 -5.18
N LEU A 74 2.68 8.96 -4.90
CA LEU A 74 2.14 8.40 -3.67
C LEU A 74 3.09 8.50 -2.48
N TYR A 75 4.40 8.43 -2.67
CA TYR A 75 5.38 8.36 -1.58
C TYR A 75 6.38 9.53 -1.53
N GLY A 76 6.43 10.36 -2.56
CA GLY A 76 7.32 11.52 -2.63
C GLY A 76 7.03 12.54 -1.52
N GLY A 77 8.08 13.02 -0.86
CA GLY A 77 7.99 14.01 0.22
C GLY A 77 7.32 13.50 1.50
N ARG A 78 6.94 12.21 1.57
CA ARG A 78 6.40 11.61 2.80
C ARG A 78 7.53 11.21 3.73
N SER A 79 7.26 11.34 5.02
CA SER A 79 8.13 10.90 6.10
C SER A 79 7.34 10.07 7.10
N GLY A 80 8.01 9.20 7.85
CA GLY A 80 7.35 8.41 8.87
C GLY A 80 8.35 7.60 9.69
N TYR A 81 7.84 6.59 10.38
CA TYR A 81 8.62 5.77 11.29
C TYR A 81 8.44 4.30 10.93
N ILE A 82 9.53 3.56 10.83
CA ILE A 82 9.52 2.09 10.82
C ILE A 82 9.85 1.61 12.23
N TYR A 83 8.99 0.74 12.74
CA TYR A 83 9.13 0.07 14.02
C TYR A 83 9.57 -1.37 13.78
N THR A 84 10.58 -1.80 14.52
CA THR A 84 11.02 -3.20 14.57
C THR A 84 10.48 -3.83 15.84
N VAL A 85 9.94 -5.04 15.71
CA VAL A 85 9.39 -5.82 16.83
C VAL A 85 9.92 -7.24 16.80
N ILE A 86 10.07 -7.83 17.99
CA ILE A 86 10.35 -9.25 18.16
C ILE A 86 9.02 -9.95 18.47
N ASN A 87 8.68 -10.96 17.67
CA ASN A 87 7.49 -11.78 17.87
C ASN A 87 7.77 -12.86 18.91
N HIS A 88 6.93 -12.92 19.95
CA HIS A 88 6.97 -13.94 21.00
C HIS A 88 5.81 -14.94 20.89
N GLY A 89 5.04 -14.89 19.79
CA GLY A 89 3.92 -15.78 19.49
C GLY A 89 2.61 -15.04 19.16
N GLU A 90 2.59 -13.72 19.30
CA GLU A 90 1.39 -12.88 19.16
C GLU A 90 1.15 -12.40 17.72
N ILE A 91 2.16 -12.47 16.85
CA ILE A 91 2.08 -12.08 15.44
C ILE A 91 1.91 -13.34 14.59
N VAL A 92 0.79 -13.43 13.87
CA VAL A 92 0.39 -14.57 13.02
C VAL A 92 0.17 -14.14 11.57
N SER A 93 0.15 -15.09 10.64
CA SER A 93 -0.09 -14.80 9.22
C SER A 93 -1.45 -14.14 9.01
N GLY A 94 -1.47 -13.07 8.21
CA GLY A 94 -2.71 -12.41 7.78
C GLY A 94 -3.26 -13.04 6.49
N HIS A 95 -4.37 -12.46 6.00
CA HIS A 95 -5.02 -12.88 4.76
C HIS A 95 -4.15 -12.69 3.51
N THR A 96 -3.27 -11.69 3.50
CA THR A 96 -2.44 -11.33 2.33
C THR A 96 -1.03 -11.89 2.50
N LYS A 97 -0.46 -12.49 1.46
CA LYS A 97 0.93 -12.99 1.46
C LYS A 97 1.90 -11.87 1.88
N GLY A 98 2.76 -12.16 2.85
CA GLY A 98 3.72 -11.18 3.39
C GLY A 98 3.18 -10.23 4.45
N VAL A 99 1.87 -10.24 4.69
CA VAL A 99 1.20 -9.44 5.72
C VAL A 99 0.91 -10.33 6.92
N TRP A 100 1.24 -9.82 8.10
CA TRP A 100 1.05 -10.47 9.39
C TRP A 100 0.19 -9.59 10.27
N ILE A 101 -0.46 -10.17 11.26
CA ILE A 101 -1.38 -9.46 12.14
C ILE A 101 -1.18 -9.86 13.60
N SER A 102 -1.51 -8.93 14.49
CA SER A 102 -1.78 -9.25 15.90
C SER A 102 -3.08 -8.59 16.34
N THR A 103 -3.83 -9.27 17.19
CA THR A 103 -5.01 -8.74 17.89
C THR A 103 -4.67 -8.17 19.27
N GLN A 104 -3.39 -8.23 19.68
CA GLN A 104 -2.88 -7.72 20.94
C GLN A 104 -1.93 -6.54 20.70
N PRO A 105 -1.75 -5.65 21.68
CA PRO A 105 -0.67 -4.66 21.67
C PRO A 105 0.71 -5.33 21.55
N ILE A 106 1.59 -4.76 20.72
CA ILE A 106 2.95 -5.26 20.55
C ILE A 106 3.96 -4.20 21.00
N LYS A 107 4.91 -4.63 21.84
CA LYS A 107 6.01 -3.78 22.30
C LYS A 107 7.03 -3.55 21.19
N VAL A 108 7.37 -2.29 20.98
CA VAL A 108 8.41 -1.88 20.03
C VAL A 108 9.80 -2.23 20.58
N THR A 109 10.65 -2.83 19.74
CA THR A 109 12.07 -3.09 20.05
C THR A 109 12.95 -1.91 19.67
N SER A 110 12.74 -1.36 18.46
CA SER A 110 13.44 -0.17 18.00
C SER A 110 12.60 0.60 16.98
N VAL A 111 12.96 1.87 16.78
CA VAL A 111 12.29 2.77 15.83
C VAL A 111 13.33 3.49 14.98
N SER A 112 13.04 3.63 13.69
CA SER A 112 13.83 4.40 12.74
C SER A 112 12.95 5.44 12.05
N PHE A 113 13.42 6.68 11.95
CA PHE A 113 12.74 7.74 11.22
C PHE A 113 13.16 7.71 9.75
N ILE A 114 12.18 7.72 8.85
CA ILE A 114 12.35 7.79 7.41
C ILE A 114 11.99 9.19 6.96
N LYS A 115 13.00 9.95 6.51
CA LYS A 115 12.83 11.36 6.12
C LYS A 115 12.09 11.52 4.78
N ASN A 116 12.41 10.67 3.81
CA ASN A 116 11.75 10.64 2.50
C ASN A 116 11.51 9.19 2.09
N VAL A 117 10.25 8.75 2.10
CA VAL A 117 9.87 7.36 1.82
C VAL A 117 10.20 6.98 0.38
N TYR A 118 9.98 7.90 -0.58
CA TYR A 118 10.31 7.63 -1.98
C TYR A 118 11.82 7.38 -2.17
N GLU A 119 12.68 8.21 -1.60
CA GLU A 119 14.15 8.02 -1.70
C GLU A 119 14.60 6.70 -1.05
N GLU A 120 14.02 6.33 0.09
CA GLU A 120 14.28 5.04 0.75
C GLU A 120 13.83 3.86 -0.12
N MET A 121 12.67 3.97 -0.79
CA MET A 121 12.18 2.95 -1.73
C MET A 121 13.08 2.81 -2.96
N ILE A 122 13.57 3.91 -3.53
CA ILE A 122 14.52 3.88 -4.65
C ILE A 122 15.86 3.26 -4.21
N THR A 123 16.31 3.56 -3.00
CA THR A 123 17.51 2.92 -2.43
C THR A 123 17.31 1.41 -2.28
N ALA A 124 16.17 1.00 -1.72
CA ALA A 124 15.81 -0.41 -1.56
C ALA A 124 15.63 -1.15 -2.90
N GLU A 125 15.18 -0.46 -3.95
CA GLU A 125 15.14 -1.03 -5.30
C GLU A 125 16.55 -1.25 -5.86
N SER A 126 17.44 -0.27 -5.70
CA SER A 126 18.83 -0.38 -6.16
C SER A 126 19.62 -1.51 -5.48
N SER A 127 19.23 -1.88 -4.25
CA SER A 127 19.80 -3.02 -3.51
C SER A 127 19.07 -4.35 -3.75
N GLY A 128 18.01 -4.37 -4.57
CA GLY A 128 17.20 -5.56 -4.84
C GLY A 128 16.25 -5.97 -3.70
N GLU A 129 16.02 -5.11 -2.72
CA GLU A 129 15.11 -5.36 -1.60
C GLU A 129 13.63 -5.09 -1.96
N ILE A 130 13.39 -4.33 -3.03
CA ILE A 130 12.07 -4.12 -3.65
C ILE A 130 12.25 -4.23 -5.16
N GLN A 131 11.29 -4.83 -5.85
CA GLN A 131 11.17 -4.69 -7.30
C GLN A 131 10.08 -3.67 -7.63
N ILE A 132 10.38 -2.67 -8.45
CA ILE A 132 9.37 -1.74 -8.95
C ILE A 132 9.19 -1.95 -10.44
N ILE A 133 7.99 -2.34 -10.84
CA ILE A 133 7.56 -2.44 -12.23
C ILE A 133 7.03 -1.07 -12.64
N ARG A 134 7.76 -0.39 -13.52
CA ARG A 134 7.39 0.94 -14.02
C ARG A 134 6.19 0.85 -14.93
N TYR A 135 5.40 1.91 -14.97
CA TYR A 135 4.22 1.97 -15.83
C TYR A 135 4.60 1.87 -17.31
N GLU A 136 5.73 2.47 -17.68
CA GLU A 136 6.30 2.50 -19.02
C GLU A 136 6.65 1.08 -19.53
N ASP A 137 6.96 0.16 -18.62
CA ASP A 137 7.31 -1.24 -18.92
C ASP A 137 6.09 -2.17 -19.03
N LEU A 138 4.88 -1.68 -18.71
CA LEU A 138 3.67 -2.48 -18.82
C LEU A 138 3.25 -2.67 -20.29
N SER A 139 2.78 -3.86 -20.62
CA SER A 139 2.13 -4.13 -21.90
C SER A 139 0.83 -3.33 -22.07
N GLU A 140 0.43 -3.07 -23.30
CA GLU A 140 -0.84 -2.41 -23.62
C GLU A 140 -2.03 -3.18 -23.01
N GLU A 141 -2.02 -4.51 -23.12
CA GLU A 141 -3.04 -5.37 -22.50
C GLU A 141 -3.14 -5.12 -20.99
N LYS A 142 -1.99 -5.04 -20.29
CA LYS A 142 -1.99 -4.80 -18.85
C LYS A 142 -2.52 -3.41 -18.50
N ARG A 143 -2.20 -2.40 -19.30
CA ARG A 143 -2.73 -1.03 -19.14
C ARG A 143 -4.25 -1.00 -19.33
N LEU A 144 -4.78 -1.69 -20.33
CA LEU A 144 -6.22 -1.81 -20.54
C LEU A 144 -6.93 -2.50 -19.36
N GLN A 145 -6.38 -3.62 -18.86
CA GLN A 145 -6.91 -4.29 -17.66
C GLN A 145 -6.95 -3.35 -16.44
N ILE A 146 -5.93 -2.52 -16.26
CA ILE A 146 -5.90 -1.51 -15.19
C ILE A 146 -7.01 -0.48 -15.38
N ILE A 147 -7.20 0.04 -16.60
CA ILE A 147 -8.25 1.02 -16.92
C ILE A 147 -9.63 0.44 -16.60
N GLU A 148 -9.90 -0.80 -17.03
CA GLU A 148 -11.16 -1.48 -16.74
C GLU A 148 -11.39 -1.70 -15.25
N MET A 149 -10.37 -2.18 -14.52
CA MET A 149 -10.43 -2.38 -13.08
C MET A 149 -10.74 -1.06 -12.34
N ILE A 150 -10.09 0.04 -12.72
CA ILE A 150 -10.33 1.36 -12.11
C ILE A 150 -11.71 1.89 -12.49
N CYS A 151 -12.16 1.72 -13.73
CA CYS A 151 -13.52 2.06 -14.16
C CYS A 151 -14.57 1.33 -13.28
N ASN A 152 -14.40 0.04 -13.08
CA ASN A 152 -15.30 -0.76 -12.23
C ASN A 152 -15.28 -0.27 -10.77
N SER A 153 -14.10 0.11 -10.25
CA SER A 153 -13.98 0.70 -8.92
C SER A 153 -14.70 2.05 -8.80
N ILE A 154 -14.61 2.92 -9.82
CA ILE A 154 -15.31 4.21 -9.89
C ILE A 154 -16.81 4.01 -9.80
N LEU A 155 -17.35 3.07 -10.59
CA LEU A 155 -18.79 2.76 -10.61
C LEU A 155 -19.25 2.16 -9.28
N LYS A 156 -18.53 1.15 -8.76
CA LYS A 156 -18.84 0.47 -7.49
C LYS A 156 -18.94 1.44 -6.31
N HIS A 157 -18.01 2.40 -6.23
CA HIS A 157 -17.95 3.35 -5.12
C HIS A 157 -18.61 4.70 -5.44
N LYS A 158 -19.27 4.83 -6.60
CA LYS A 158 -19.97 6.04 -7.06
C LYS A 158 -19.08 7.29 -7.02
N TYR A 159 -17.81 7.16 -7.41
CA TYR A 159 -16.85 8.28 -7.30
C TYR A 159 -17.19 9.47 -8.22
N ILE A 160 -17.95 9.26 -9.30
CA ILE A 160 -18.41 10.36 -10.17
C ILE A 160 -19.29 11.36 -9.40
N SER A 161 -20.18 10.87 -8.53
CA SER A 161 -21.12 11.70 -7.76
C SER A 161 -20.70 11.96 -6.32
N ASN A 162 -19.56 11.40 -5.88
CA ASN A 162 -19.05 11.51 -4.52
C ASN A 162 -17.63 12.11 -4.51
N ASP A 163 -17.56 13.44 -4.32
CA ASP A 163 -16.29 14.16 -4.25
C ASP A 163 -15.57 13.92 -2.91
N CYS A 164 -14.56 13.07 -2.96
CA CYS A 164 -13.62 12.80 -1.87
C CYS A 164 -12.17 12.75 -2.37
N ALA A 165 -11.20 12.71 -1.46
CA ALA A 165 -9.78 12.66 -1.80
C ALA A 165 -9.44 11.53 -2.79
N LYS A 166 -9.99 10.32 -2.57
CA LYS A 166 -9.83 9.19 -3.49
C LYS A 166 -10.41 9.47 -4.87
N SER A 167 -11.61 10.04 -4.97
CA SER A 167 -12.24 10.34 -6.26
C SER A 167 -11.44 11.38 -7.06
N ARG A 168 -10.92 12.42 -6.40
CA ARG A 168 -10.08 13.44 -7.05
C ARG A 168 -8.76 12.85 -7.54
N PHE A 169 -8.11 12.05 -6.68
CA PHE A 169 -6.91 11.30 -7.05
C PHE A 169 -7.16 10.41 -8.27
N ILE A 170 -8.27 9.66 -8.30
CA ILE A 170 -8.58 8.80 -9.45
C ILE A 170 -8.85 9.61 -10.70
N ARG A 171 -9.64 10.70 -10.61
CA ARG A 171 -9.97 11.57 -11.75
C ARG A 171 -8.71 12.17 -12.39
N GLU A 172 -7.73 12.55 -11.57
CA GLU A 172 -6.48 13.15 -12.02
C GLU A 172 -5.53 12.12 -12.64
N ASN A 173 -5.38 10.95 -12.03
CA ASN A 173 -4.34 9.97 -12.41
C ASN A 173 -4.84 8.86 -13.34
N PHE A 174 -6.16 8.68 -13.47
CA PHE A 174 -6.80 7.71 -14.37
C PHE A 174 -7.90 8.35 -15.23
N PRO A 175 -7.57 9.37 -16.04
CA PRO A 175 -8.57 10.12 -16.81
C PRO A 175 -9.34 9.24 -17.81
N GLU A 176 -8.69 8.23 -18.39
CA GLU A 176 -9.31 7.29 -19.32
C GLU A 176 -10.38 6.43 -18.63
N ALA A 177 -10.05 5.83 -17.48
CA ALA A 177 -11.00 5.06 -16.68
C ALA A 177 -12.16 5.93 -16.17
N TRP A 178 -11.88 7.19 -15.82
CA TRP A 178 -12.89 8.16 -15.40
C TRP A 178 -13.86 8.51 -16.52
N ASN A 179 -13.35 8.76 -17.74
CA ASN A 179 -14.20 9.02 -18.91
C ASN A 179 -15.03 7.80 -19.28
N MET A 180 -14.43 6.60 -19.29
CA MET A 180 -15.15 5.35 -19.52
C MET A 180 -16.29 5.14 -18.53
N ALA A 181 -16.06 5.41 -17.25
CA ALA A 181 -17.12 5.31 -16.23
C ALA A 181 -18.25 6.32 -16.45
N LYS A 182 -17.95 7.56 -16.86
CA LYS A 182 -18.97 8.56 -17.18
C LYS A 182 -19.84 8.14 -18.36
N GLU A 183 -19.27 7.59 -19.42
CA GLU A 183 -20.05 7.12 -20.57
C GLU A 183 -20.96 5.95 -20.17
N LYS A 184 -20.44 4.96 -19.44
CA LYS A 184 -21.26 3.83 -18.93
C LYS A 184 -22.42 4.27 -18.02
N MET A 185 -22.31 5.41 -17.34
CA MET A 185 -23.41 5.96 -16.52
C MET A 185 -24.49 6.67 -17.35
N LYS A 186 -24.20 7.09 -18.58
CA LYS A 186 -25.21 7.71 -19.48
C LYS A 186 -26.06 6.68 -20.20
N ASP A 187 -25.54 5.47 -20.38
CA ASP A 187 -26.23 4.35 -21.05
C ASP A 187 -27.21 3.61 -20.11
N HIS A 188 -27.43 4.14 -18.89
CA HIS A 188 -28.33 3.62 -17.85
C HIS A 188 -29.28 4.71 -17.36
#